data_AF-A0A8S3YGY0-F1
#
_entry.id   AF-A0A8S3YGY0-F1
#
_cell.length_a   1.000
_cell.length_b   1.000
_cell.length_c   1.000
_cell.angle_alpha   90.00
_cell.angle_beta   90.00
_cell.angle_gamma   90.00
#
_symmetry.space_group_name_H-M   'P 1'
#
loop_
_entity.id
_entity.type
_entity.pdbx_description
1 polymer ?
#
loop_
_entity_poly.entity_id
_entity_poly.type
_entity_poly.pdbx_seq_one_letter_code
_entity_poly.pdbx_strand_id
1 'polypeptide(L)'
;LCDLHVYKVPPDLWRGPFNNILNDAVVETVSVGIIRVPAEIRLVDIREEIVQQLGANTDELLPKDYVFLRSVGRSLTTLRLKQEYQLKAKHFIPPVAYAPELFILEVTPEMREALAVSDTSSQSPPLSRQVSPRSYPSTYRPGHG
;
A
#
# COMPACT_ATOMS: atom_id res chain seq x y z
N LEU A 1 -7.90 14.76 19.68
CA LEU A 1 -7.01 14.89 18.50
C LEU A 1 -5.72 14.15 18.81
N CYS A 2 -5.04 13.63 17.80
CA CYS A 2 -3.71 13.02 17.91
C CYS A 2 -2.74 13.75 17.00
N ASP A 3 -1.48 13.76 17.40
CA ASP A 3 -0.38 14.29 16.60
C ASP A 3 0.19 13.17 15.75
N LEU A 4 0.43 13.44 14.47
CA LEU A 4 1.12 12.54 13.56
C LEU A 4 2.31 13.28 12.97
N HIS A 5 3.49 12.69 13.09
CA HIS A 5 4.71 13.22 12.50
C HIS A 5 4.87 12.67 11.09
N VAL A 6 4.83 13.56 10.10
CA VAL A 6 4.95 13.22 8.68
C VAL A 6 6.41 13.28 8.26
N TYR A 7 6.90 12.23 7.62
CA TYR A 7 8.25 12.10 7.08
C TYR A 7 8.21 11.81 5.58
N LYS A 8 9.03 12.52 4.80
CA LYS A 8 9.31 12.23 3.39
C LYS A 8 10.45 11.24 3.32
N VAL A 9 10.24 10.13 2.63
CA VAL A 9 11.31 9.19 2.33
C VAL A 9 12.05 9.62 1.06
N PRO A 10 13.39 9.78 1.12
CA PRO A 10 14.22 9.93 -0.07
C PRO A 10 14.07 8.72 -1.03
N PRO A 11 13.95 8.94 -2.35
CA PRO A 11 13.84 7.85 -3.33
C PRO A 11 15.00 6.85 -3.27
N ASP A 12 16.21 7.29 -2.89
CA ASP A 12 17.41 6.43 -2.82
C ASP A 12 17.31 5.31 -1.78
N LEU A 13 16.47 5.49 -0.75
CA LEU A 13 16.22 4.46 0.27
C LEU A 13 15.24 3.39 -0.22
N TRP A 14 14.53 3.65 -1.33
CA TRP A 14 13.50 2.77 -1.84
C TRP A 14 14.09 1.57 -2.58
N ARG A 15 13.78 0.37 -2.10
CA ARG A 15 14.20 -0.87 -2.74
C ARG A 15 13.14 -1.33 -3.72
N GLY A 16 13.12 -0.73 -4.92
CA GLY A 16 12.14 -1.00 -5.99
C GLY A 16 11.76 -2.47 -6.18
N PRO A 17 12.72 -3.40 -6.37
CA PRO A 17 12.41 -4.82 -6.56
C PRO A 17 11.66 -5.50 -5.41
N PHE A 18 11.74 -4.94 -4.20
CA PHE A 18 11.11 -5.48 -2.99
C PHE A 18 9.93 -4.61 -2.50
N ASN A 19 9.68 -3.48 -3.16
CA ASN A 19 8.64 -2.52 -2.83
C ASN A 19 8.65 -2.14 -1.33
N ASN A 20 9.86 -1.91 -0.79
CA ASN A 20 10.05 -1.63 0.64
C ASN A 20 11.27 -0.77 0.98
N ILE A 21 11.33 -0.34 2.25
CA ILE A 21 12.50 0.24 2.92
C ILE A 21 12.72 -0.58 4.19
N LEU A 22 13.96 -0.74 4.63
CA LEU A 22 14.25 -1.36 5.93
C LEU A 22 14.05 -0.35 7.05
N ASN A 23 13.49 -0.77 8.19
CA ASN A 23 13.23 0.13 9.32
C ASN A 23 14.50 0.86 9.79
N ASP A 24 15.67 0.24 9.68
CA ASP A 24 16.94 0.85 10.10
C ASP A 24 17.32 2.06 9.22
N ALA A 25 16.83 2.13 7.97
CA ALA A 25 17.05 3.26 7.06
C ALA A 25 16.05 4.41 7.29
N VAL A 26 15.06 4.23 8.18
CA VAL A 26 14.06 5.27 8.47
C VAL A 26 14.69 6.51 9.12
N VAL A 27 15.83 6.35 9.78
CA VAL A 27 16.59 7.47 10.38
C VAL A 27 17.08 8.49 9.35
N GLU A 28 17.14 8.12 8.07
CA GLU A 28 17.54 8.99 6.96
C GLU A 28 16.34 9.70 6.30
N THR A 29 15.13 9.52 6.84
CA THR A 29 13.93 10.20 6.33
C THR A 29 13.87 11.67 6.77
N VAL A 30 13.24 12.50 5.94
CA VAL A 30 13.18 13.94 6.16
C VAL A 30 11.87 14.29 6.85
N SER A 31 11.95 14.90 8.03
CA SER A 31 10.79 15.42 8.74
C SER A 31 10.12 16.54 7.93
N VAL A 32 8.86 16.32 7.55
CA VAL A 32 8.02 17.33 6.88
C VAL A 32 7.37 18.23 7.92
N GLY A 33 6.87 17.63 9.01
CA GLY A 33 6.21 18.36 10.09
C GLY A 33 5.22 17.51 10.86
N ILE A 34 4.51 18.14 11.78
CA ILE A 34 3.49 17.49 12.62
C ILE A 34 2.12 18.02 12.22
N ILE A 35 1.17 17.12 12.00
CA ILE A 35 -0.25 17.44 11.83
C ILE A 35 -1.04 17.00 13.06
N ARG A 36 -2.11 17.74 13.39
CA ARG A 36 -3.02 17.39 14.49
C ARG A 36 -4.40 17.06 13.93
N VAL A 37 -4.83 15.81 14.08
CA VAL A 37 -6.06 15.29 13.43
C VAL A 37 -6.92 14.45 14.39
N PRO A 38 -8.21 14.20 14.10
CA PRO A 38 -9.02 13.24 14.85
C PRO A 38 -8.53 11.80 14.65
N ALA A 39 -8.46 10.98 15.71
CA ALA A 39 -7.96 9.60 15.59
C ALA A 39 -8.82 8.71 14.66
N GLU A 40 -10.10 9.06 14.46
CA GLU A 40 -11.03 8.33 13.58
C GLU A 40 -11.02 8.80 12.11
N ILE A 41 -10.26 9.85 11.78
CA ILE A 41 -10.12 10.33 10.40
C ILE A 41 -9.49 9.23 9.54
N ARG A 42 -9.97 9.07 8.30
CA ARG A 42 -9.42 8.08 7.38
C ARG A 42 -8.12 8.60 6.79
N LEU A 43 -7.22 7.68 6.43
CA LEU A 43 -5.93 8.04 5.86
C LEU A 43 -6.06 8.79 4.53
N VAL A 44 -7.08 8.46 3.73
CA VAL A 44 -7.39 9.21 2.50
C VAL A 44 -7.69 10.69 2.77
N ASP A 45 -8.41 11.01 3.86
CA ASP A 45 -8.77 12.38 4.21
C ASP A 45 -7.58 13.13 4.86
N ILE A 46 -6.61 12.41 5.44
CA ILE A 46 -5.38 13.00 5.98
C ILE A 46 -4.55 13.71 4.90
N ARG A 47 -4.68 13.31 3.62
CA ARG A 47 -3.98 13.99 2.52
C ARG A 47 -4.32 15.48 2.47
N GLU A 48 -5.58 15.81 2.69
CA GLU A 48 -6.05 17.20 2.71
C GLU A 48 -5.54 17.93 3.95
N GLU A 49 -5.55 17.27 5.12
CA GLU A 49 -5.00 17.81 6.37
C GLU A 49 -3.51 18.13 6.27
N ILE A 50 -2.72 17.28 5.59
CA ILE A 50 -1.29 17.53 5.34
C ILE A 50 -1.12 18.81 4.53
N VAL A 51 -1.86 18.97 3.44
CA VAL A 51 -1.78 20.17 2.59
C VAL A 51 -2.25 21.40 3.35
N GLN A 52 -3.34 21.31 4.11
CA GLN A 52 -3.89 22.43 4.85
C GLN A 52 -2.97 22.91 5.98
N GLN A 53 -2.34 21.98 6.71
CA GLN A 53 -1.54 22.32 7.88
C GLN A 53 -0.05 22.56 7.55
N LEU A 54 0.49 21.86 6.55
CA LEU A 54 1.92 21.91 6.20
C LEU A 54 2.21 22.52 4.82
N GLY A 55 1.25 22.55 3.90
CA GLY A 55 1.46 22.93 2.49
C GLY A 55 2.14 24.29 2.30
N ALA A 56 1.64 25.34 2.95
CA ALA A 56 2.18 26.69 2.80
C ALA A 56 3.65 26.84 3.26
N ASN A 57 4.11 25.96 4.17
CA ASN A 57 5.45 26.03 4.73
C ASN A 57 6.42 25.00 4.11
N THR A 58 5.91 24.10 3.27
CA THR A 58 6.57 22.83 2.98
C THR A 58 6.42 22.38 1.52
N ASP A 59 6.16 23.31 0.61
CA ASP A 59 5.95 23.04 -0.82
C ASP A 59 7.11 22.26 -1.48
N GLU A 60 8.34 22.38 -0.97
CA GLU A 60 9.49 21.61 -1.47
C GLU A 60 9.57 20.17 -0.91
N LEU A 61 9.05 19.92 0.30
CA LEU A 61 9.11 18.59 0.92
C LEU A 61 7.84 17.77 0.67
N LEU A 62 6.72 18.41 0.32
CA LEU A 62 5.49 17.71 -0.05
C LEU A 62 5.44 17.47 -1.56
N PRO A 63 5.72 16.23 -2.03
CA PRO A 63 5.58 15.89 -3.44
C PRO A 63 4.13 16.04 -3.92
N LYS A 64 3.95 16.40 -5.19
CA LYS A 64 2.63 16.52 -5.83
C LYS A 64 1.85 15.21 -5.83
N ASP A 65 2.56 14.09 -5.93
CA ASP A 65 2.00 12.76 -5.93
C ASP A 65 2.83 11.83 -5.05
N TYR A 66 2.17 11.17 -4.10
CA TYR A 66 2.82 10.29 -3.14
C TYR A 66 1.91 9.17 -2.67
N VAL A 67 2.54 8.11 -2.18
CA VAL A 67 1.89 7.02 -1.44
C VAL A 67 2.29 7.07 0.02
N PHE A 68 1.35 6.69 0.89
CA PHE A 68 1.69 6.42 2.29
C PHE A 68 2.42 5.10 2.43
N LEU A 69 3.30 5.01 3.40
CA LEU A 69 3.93 3.76 3.80
C LEU A 69 3.44 3.33 5.18
N ARG A 70 3.47 2.03 5.44
CA ARG A 70 3.24 1.44 6.76
C ARG A 70 4.35 0.49 7.14
N SER A 71 4.58 0.35 8.43
CA SER A 71 5.45 -0.69 8.97
C SER A 71 4.78 -2.07 8.87
N VAL A 72 5.55 -3.04 8.39
CA VAL A 72 5.22 -4.47 8.29
C VAL A 72 6.48 -5.25 8.67
N GLY A 73 6.52 -5.76 9.90
CA GLY A 73 7.70 -6.44 10.43
C GLY A 73 8.89 -5.47 10.54
N ARG A 74 9.96 -5.74 9.79
CA ARG A 74 11.20 -4.95 9.80
C ARG A 74 11.32 -3.98 8.62
N SER A 75 10.23 -3.76 7.90
CA SER A 75 10.23 -2.94 6.69
C SER A 75 9.04 -1.99 6.64
N LEU A 76 9.21 -0.85 5.97
CA LEU A 76 8.11 -0.03 5.49
C LEU A 76 7.71 -0.48 4.09
N THR A 77 6.40 -0.55 3.83
CA THR A 77 5.84 -0.94 2.51
C THR A 77 4.76 0.04 2.07
N THR A 78 4.57 0.20 0.76
CA THR A 78 3.51 1.07 0.21
C THR A 78 2.12 0.63 0.64
N LEU A 79 1.28 1.60 0.97
CA LEU A 79 -0.16 1.39 1.09
C LEU A 79 -0.82 1.54 -0.27
N ARG A 80 -1.76 0.63 -0.55
CA ARG A 80 -2.65 0.71 -1.72
C ARG A 80 -3.80 1.66 -1.44
N LEU A 81 -4.40 2.22 -2.49
CA LEU A 81 -5.56 3.11 -2.38
C LEU A 81 -6.69 2.50 -1.54
N LYS A 82 -7.07 1.24 -1.79
CA LYS A 82 -8.08 0.54 -0.97
C LYS A 82 -7.73 0.50 0.52
N GLN A 83 -6.45 0.39 0.86
CA GLN A 83 -6.01 0.39 2.26
C GLN A 83 -6.08 1.80 2.85
N GLU A 84 -5.82 2.85 2.08
CA GLU A 84 -5.99 4.24 2.54
C GLU A 84 -7.45 4.55 2.93
N TYR A 85 -8.43 3.96 2.24
CA TYR A 85 -9.85 4.09 2.59
C TYR A 85 -10.26 3.33 3.86
N GLN A 86 -9.54 2.26 4.20
CA GLN A 86 -9.83 1.41 5.36
C GLN A 86 -9.10 1.86 6.62
N LEU A 87 -7.88 2.38 6.45
CA LEU A 87 -7.04 2.82 7.54
C LEU A 87 -7.46 4.20 8.05
N LYS A 88 -7.16 4.42 9.32
CA LYS A 88 -7.48 5.62 10.09
C LYS A 88 -6.26 6.04 10.88
N ALA A 89 -6.20 7.32 11.29
CA ALA A 89 -5.10 7.86 12.10
C ALA A 89 -4.76 6.98 13.33
N LYS A 90 -5.78 6.42 14.01
CA LYS A 90 -5.57 5.54 15.17
C LYS A 90 -4.70 4.30 14.93
N HIS A 91 -4.54 3.87 13.67
CA HIS A 91 -3.70 2.72 13.33
C HIS A 91 -2.21 3.08 13.26
N PHE A 92 -1.89 4.37 13.26
CA PHE A 92 -0.53 4.90 13.18
C PHE A 92 -0.05 5.45 14.53
N ILE A 93 -0.77 5.20 15.62
CA ILE A 93 -0.39 5.65 16.98
C ILE A 93 -0.37 4.47 17.96
N PRO A 94 0.32 4.59 19.11
CA PRO A 94 0.29 3.58 20.15
C PRO A 94 -1.13 3.28 20.65
N PRO A 95 -1.45 2.00 20.98
CA PRO A 95 -0.57 0.83 21.01
C PRO A 95 -0.45 0.07 19.66
N VAL A 96 -1.10 0.56 18.60
CA VAL A 96 -1.15 -0.15 17.31
C VAL A 96 0.16 0.00 16.54
N ALA A 97 0.71 1.22 16.55
CA ALA A 97 2.05 1.52 16.05
C ALA A 97 2.99 1.84 17.20
N TYR A 98 4.29 1.66 16.99
CA TYR A 98 5.30 1.98 18.00
C TYR A 98 5.40 3.48 18.29
N ALA A 99 5.27 4.30 17.25
CA ALA A 99 5.36 5.75 17.31
C ALA A 99 4.29 6.39 16.40
N PRO A 100 3.85 7.63 16.69
CA PRO A 100 2.84 8.35 15.93
C PRO A 100 3.39 8.92 14.61
N GLU A 101 3.85 8.04 13.71
CA GLU A 101 4.61 8.41 12.51
C GLU A 101 3.86 8.04 11.22
N LEU A 102 3.94 8.93 10.23
CA LEU A 102 3.45 8.74 8.88
C LEU A 102 4.58 8.95 7.89
N PHE A 103 4.78 8.00 6.99
CA PHE A 103 5.80 8.07 5.96
C PHE A 103 5.15 8.26 4.59
N ILE A 104 5.67 9.18 3.80
CA ILE A 104 5.26 9.41 2.42
C ILE A 104 6.44 9.17 1.48
N LEU A 105 6.16 8.56 0.34
CA LEU A 105 7.11 8.32 -0.73
C LEU A 105 6.56 8.90 -2.02
N GLU A 106 7.39 9.72 -2.68
CA GLU A 106 7.08 10.29 -3.98
C GLU A 106 6.88 9.18 -5.03
N VAL A 107 5.79 9.29 -5.80
CA VAL A 107 5.44 8.26 -6.78
C VAL A 107 6.20 8.50 -8.07
N THR A 108 6.99 7.51 -8.49
CA THR A 108 7.57 7.48 -9.84
C THR A 108 6.57 6.89 -10.85
N PRO A 109 6.72 7.17 -12.15
CA PRO A 109 5.88 6.58 -13.19
C PRO A 109 5.81 5.04 -13.14
N GLU A 110 6.95 4.40 -12.87
CA GLU A 110 7.05 2.93 -12.80
C GLU A 110 6.28 2.38 -11.59
N MET A 111 6.35 3.08 -10.45
CA MET A 111 5.57 2.72 -9.25
C MET A 111 4.07 2.86 -9.51
N ARG A 112 3.66 3.93 -10.19
CA ARG A 112 2.25 4.17 -10.53
C ARG A 112 1.68 3.04 -11.38
N GLU A 113 2.43 2.55 -12.37
CA GLU A 113 2.04 1.40 -13.18
C GLU A 113 1.92 0.12 -12.33
N ALA A 114 2.91 -0.17 -11.49
CA ALA A 114 2.89 -1.34 -10.62
C ALA A 114 1.70 -1.33 -9.65
N LEU A 115 1.36 -0.17 -9.09
CA LEU A 115 0.20 0.00 -8.22
C LEU A 115 -1.12 -0.25 -8.98
N ALA A 116 -1.26 0.30 -10.19
CA ALA A 116 -2.45 0.14 -11.03
C ALA A 116 -2.69 -1.33 -11.46
N VAL A 117 -1.62 -2.05 -11.83
CA VAL A 117 -1.70 -3.47 -12.20
C VAL A 117 -2.10 -4.34 -10.99
N SER A 118 -1.62 -4.00 -9.79
CA SER A 118 -1.95 -4.76 -8.59
C SER A 118 -3.41 -4.59 -8.14
N ASP A 119 -4.03 -3.44 -8.41
CA ASP A 119 -5.42 -3.16 -8.00
C ASP A 119 -6.45 -3.86 -8.90
N THR A 120 -6.12 -4.06 -10.17
CA THR A 120 -6.93 -4.81 -11.15
C THR A 120 -6.79 -6.32 -10.97
N SER A 121 -5.64 -6.80 -10.49
CA SER A 121 -5.38 -8.22 -10.21
C SER A 121 -6.18 -8.81 -9.04
N SER A 122 -6.90 -7.98 -8.27
CA SER A 122 -7.80 -8.43 -7.19
C SER A 122 -9.17 -8.92 -7.69
N GLN A 123 -9.44 -8.88 -9.00
CA GLN A 123 -10.58 -9.58 -9.61
C GLN A 123 -10.11 -10.91 -10.20
N SER A 124 -10.06 -11.96 -9.38
CA SER A 124 -10.01 -13.32 -9.90
C SER A 124 -11.41 -13.66 -10.46
N PRO A 125 -11.58 -14.06 -11.73
CA PRO A 125 -12.83 -14.65 -12.17
C PRO A 125 -13.03 -16.01 -11.47
N PRO A 126 -14.27 -16.43 -11.16
CA PRO A 126 -14.50 -17.77 -10.66
C PRO A 126 -14.05 -18.79 -11.72
N LEU A 127 -13.17 -19.72 -11.31
CA LEU A 127 -12.78 -20.89 -12.07
C LEU A 127 -14.04 -21.67 -12.48
N SER A 128 -14.52 -21.43 -13.70
CA SER A 128 -15.51 -22.30 -14.33
C SER A 128 -14.81 -23.61 -14.71
N ARG A 129 -14.84 -24.52 -13.75
CA ARG A 129 -14.81 -25.99 -13.87
C ARG A 129 -14.83 -26.48 -15.33
N GLN A 130 -13.64 -26.70 -15.90
CA GLN A 130 -13.53 -27.54 -17.11
C GLN A 130 -13.90 -28.97 -16.72
N VAL A 131 -15.12 -29.38 -17.08
CA VAL A 131 -15.50 -30.80 -17.08
C VAL A 131 -15.00 -31.37 -18.40
N SER A 132 -13.86 -32.05 -18.39
CA SER A 132 -13.44 -32.92 -19.49
C SER A 132 -14.37 -34.14 -19.54
N PRO A 133 -14.98 -34.50 -20.69
CA PRO A 133 -15.63 -35.79 -20.81
C PRO A 133 -14.57 -36.89 -20.89
N ARG A 134 -14.50 -37.74 -19.87
CA ARG A 134 -13.81 -39.04 -19.94
C ARG A 134 -14.60 -39.95 -20.88
N SER A 135 -14.10 -40.14 -22.10
CA SER A 135 -14.54 -41.20 -22.99
C SER A 135 -13.96 -42.53 -22.51
N TYR A 136 -14.78 -43.39 -21.91
CA TYR A 136 -14.41 -44.79 -21.66
C TYR A 136 -14.56 -45.59 -22.96
N PRO A 137 -13.60 -46.46 -23.34
CA PRO A 137 -13.76 -47.36 -24.46
C PRO A 137 -14.65 -48.55 -24.06
N SER A 138 -15.83 -48.66 -24.67
CA SER A 138 -16.68 -49.83 -24.54
C SER A 138 -16.22 -50.91 -25.53
N THR A 139 -15.62 -51.97 -24.99
CA THR A 139 -15.32 -53.23 -25.67
C THR A 139 -16.60 -54.03 -25.85
N TYR A 140 -16.97 -54.41 -27.08
CA TYR A 140 -17.67 -55.69 -27.32
C TYR A 140 -17.41 -56.17 -28.77
N ARG A 141 -16.82 -57.35 -28.86
CA ARG A 141 -16.52 -58.13 -30.06
C ARG A 141 -17.37 -59.41 -29.98
N PRO A 142 -18.28 -59.72 -30.91
CA PRO A 142 -18.92 -61.03 -30.95
C PRO A 142 -18.14 -61.96 -31.88
N GLY A 143 -17.71 -63.11 -31.36
CA GLY A 143 -17.12 -64.20 -32.13
C GLY A 143 -18.13 -65.32 -32.36
N HIS A 144 -18.16 -65.79 -33.61
CA HIS A 144 -18.57 -67.10 -34.15
C HIS A 144 -19.50 -68.03 -33.34
N GLY A 145 -20.61 -68.37 -33.99
CA GLY A 145 -21.20 -69.71 -34.03
C GLY A 145 -21.31 -70.13 -35.49
#